data_AF-A0A920UK28-F1
#
_entry.id   AF-A0A920UK28-F1
#
_cell.length_a   1.000
_cell.length_b   1.000
_cell.length_c   1.000
_cell.angle_alpha   90.00
_cell.angle_beta   90.00
_cell.angle_gamma   90.00
#
_symmetry.space_group_name_H-M   'P 1'
#
loop_
_entity.id
_entity.type
_entity.pdbx_description
1 polymer ?
#
loop_
_entity_poly.entity_id
_entity_poly.type
_entity_poly.pdbx_seq_one_letter_code
_entity_poly.pdbx_strand_id
1 'polypeptide(L)' 'MGKIEDKLNAMGIELPVEPQPIANYVPGVRTGNLLYLSGFGPRMQVW' A
#
# COMPACT_ATOMS: atom_id res chain seq x y z
N MET A 1 14.34 12.09 1.23
CA MET A 1 12.97 11.54 1.28
C MET A 1 12.13 12.30 0.27
N GLY A 2 11.12 11.65 -0.32
CA GLY A 2 10.18 12.36 -1.19
C GLY A 2 9.21 13.20 -0.38
N LYS A 3 8.56 14.18 -1.04
CA LYS A 3 7.62 15.10 -0.39
C LYS A 3 6.45 14.39 0.30
N ILE A 4 6.07 13.21 -0.17
CA ILE A 4 4.94 12.44 0.39
C ILE A 4 5.39 11.73 1.65
N GLU A 5 6.56 11.12 1.63
CA GLU A 5 7.20 10.43 2.75
C GLU A 5 7.44 11.39 3.91
N ASP A 6 7.93 12.61 3.62
CA ASP A 6 8.12 13.65 4.65
C ASP A 6 6.79 14.05 5.31
N LYS A 7 5.71 14.13 4.53
CA LYS A 7 4.37 14.46 5.04
C LYS A 7 3.80 13.35 5.91
N LEU A 8 3.97 12.09 5.50
CA LEU A 8 3.57 10.93 6.30
C LEU A 8 4.31 10.90 7.64
N ASN A 9 5.63 11.13 7.62
CA ASN A 9 6.46 11.19 8.81
C ASN A 9 6.05 12.34 9.75
N ALA A 10 5.73 13.52 9.22
CA ALA A 10 5.26 14.66 10.02
C ALA A 10 3.90 14.37 10.71
N MET A 11 3.10 13.46 10.16
CA MET A 11 1.85 12.97 10.76
C MET A 11 2.06 11.79 11.72
N GLY A 12 3.29 11.28 11.86
CA GLY A 12 3.59 10.09 12.66
C GLY A 12 3.05 8.79 12.05
N ILE A 13 2.86 8.75 10.72
CA ILE A 13 2.31 7.59 10.00
C ILE A 13 3.45 6.86 9.28
N GLU A 14 3.68 5.61 9.66
CA GLU A 14 4.54 4.68 8.92
C GLU A 14 3.69 3.79 7.99
N LEU A 15 4.17 3.58 6.77
CA LEU A 15 3.50 2.68 5.83
C LEU A 15 3.76 1.22 6.24
N PRO A 16 2.72 0.38 6.34
CA PRO A 16 2.89 -1.02 6.66
C PRO A 16 3.56 -1.77 5.51
N VAL A 17 4.17 -2.91 5.84
CA VAL A 17 4.68 -3.85 4.83
C VAL A 17 3.52 -4.40 4.00
N GLU A 18 3.77 -4.63 2.71
CA GLU A 18 2.78 -5.18 1.80
C GLU A 18 2.21 -6.52 2.34
N PRO A 19 0.88 -6.65 2.48
CA PRO A 19 0.28 -7.86 2.99
C PRO A 19 0.29 -8.97 1.93
N GLN A 20 0.47 -10.22 2.37
CA GLN A 20 0.32 -11.36 1.47
C GLN A 20 -1.13 -11.46 0.93
N PRO A 21 -1.32 -11.81 -0.35
CA PRO A 21 -2.64 -12.03 -0.93
C PRO A 21 -3.39 -13.16 -0.19
N ILE A 22 -4.69 -12.97 0.05
CA ILE A 22 -5.55 -13.96 0.72
C ILE A 22 -6.01 -15.06 -0.26
N ALA A 23 -5.94 -14.81 -1.56
CA ALA A 23 -6.32 -15.75 -2.62
C ALA A 23 -5.49 -15.50 -3.89
N ASN A 24 -5.82 -16.20 -4.98
CA ASN A 24 -5.13 -16.11 -6.28
C ASN A 24 -5.44 -14.79 -7.02
N TYR A 25 -4.89 -13.69 -6.52
CA TYR A 25 -4.88 -12.38 -7.18
C TYR A 25 -3.57 -11.65 -6.86
N VAL A 26 -3.24 -10.64 -7.66
CA VAL A 26 -2.08 -9.76 -7.44
C VAL A 26 -2.53 -8.48 -6.74
N PRO A 27 -1.72 -7.88 -5.84
CA PRO A 27 -2.09 -6.67 -5.08
C PRO A 27 -2.41 -5.44 -5.94
N GLY A 28 -1.86 -5.37 -7.15
CA GLY A 28 -2.22 -4.38 -8.15
C GLY A 28 -1.70 -4.74 -9.54
N VAL A 29 -2.34 -4.18 -10.56
CA VAL A 29 -1.96 -4.33 -11.98
C VAL A 29 -1.86 -2.97 -12.64
N ARG A 30 -0.90 -2.81 -13.54
CA ARG A 30 -0.76 -1.60 -14.35
C ARG A 30 -1.12 -1.89 -15.80
N THR A 31 -2.01 -1.07 -16.37
CA THR A 31 -2.38 -1.11 -17.78
C THR A 31 -2.12 0.26 -18.39
N GLY A 32 -1.03 0.39 -19.16
CA GLY A 32 -0.58 1.67 -19.71
C GLY A 32 -0.23 2.68 -18.61
N ASN A 33 -1.02 3.75 -18.50
CA ASN A 33 -0.84 4.78 -17.48
C ASN A 33 -1.81 4.66 -16.29
N LEU A 34 -2.59 3.58 -16.22
CA LEU A 34 -3.51 3.33 -15.11
C LEU A 34 -2.96 2.22 -14.21
N LEU A 35 -2.97 2.48 -12.90
CA LEU A 35 -2.64 1.50 -11.86
C LEU A 35 -3.92 1.14 -11.11
N TYR A 36 -4.32 -0.13 -11.18
CA TYR A 36 -5.46 -0.68 -10.48
C TYR A 36 -4.98 -1.44 -9.25
N LEU A 37 -5.50 -1.08 -8.08
CA LEU A 37 -5.21 -1.76 -6.82
C LEU A 37 -6.35 -2.70 -6.47
N SER A 38 -6.02 -3.86 -5.90
CA SER A 38 -7.00 -4.72 -5.24
C SER A 38 -7.56 -4.05 -3.98
N GLY A 39 -8.63 -4.62 -3.42
CA GLY A 39 -9.19 -4.12 -2.17
C GLY A 39 -8.21 -4.28 -0.99
N PHE A 40 -7.87 -3.18 -0.33
CA PHE A 40 -7.11 -3.17 0.92
C PHE A 40 -8.06 -2.89 2.10
N GLY A 41 -8.14 -3.83 3.05
CA GLY A 41 -8.83 -3.60 4.32
C GLY A 41 -8.01 -2.72 5.27
N PRO A 42 -8.60 -2.22 6.38
CA PRO A 42 -7.92 -1.40 7.39
C PRO A 42 -7.01 -2.25 8.30
N ARG A 43 -6.15 -3.07 7.72
CA ARG A 43 -5.24 -3.94 8.46
C ARG A 43 -3.96 -3.17 8.78
N MET A 44 -3.67 -2.96 10.06
CA MET A 44 -2.29 -2.85 10.51
C MET A 44 -1.77 -4.28 10.54
N GLN A 45 -1.05 -4.71 9.51
CA GLN A 45 -0.40 -6.01 9.52
C GLN A 45 0.74 -5.95 10.53
N VAL A 46 0.42 -6.27 11.78
CA VAL A 46 1.40 -6.60 12.82
C VAL A 46 1.57 -8.12 12.75
N TRP A 47 2.84 -8.54 12.70
CA TRP A 47 3.37 -9.88 12.44
C TRP A 47 2.51 -11.08 12.88
#